data_AF-A0A1G2HP28-F1
#
_entry.id   AF-A0A1G2HP28-F1
#
_cell.length_a   1.000
_cell.length_b   1.000
_cell.length_c   1.000
_cell.angle_alpha   90.00
_cell.angle_beta   90.00
_cell.angle_gamma   90.00
#
_symmetry.space_group_name_H-M   'P 1'
#
loop_
_entity.id
_entity.type
_entity.pdbx_description
1 polymer ?
#
loop_
_entity_poly.entity_id
_entity_poly.type
_entity_poly.pdbx_seq_one_letter_code
_entity_poly.pdbx_strand_id
1 'polypeptide(L)'
;MNPENKISLRSELSEDREKDPEKASDMEFAFFILQHIKNPCEIAIESGVKEHIRDFYIRLAKEEIIKMKNPDAIKVLEDEIKKY
;
A
#
# COMPACT_ATOMS: atom_id res chain seq x y z
N MET A 1 -20.19 -32.47 -36.40
CA MET A 1 -20.45 -32.63 -34.95
C MET A 1 -19.41 -31.78 -34.23
N ASN A 2 -19.82 -30.64 -33.68
CA ASN A 2 -18.98 -29.72 -32.91
C ASN A 2 -18.95 -30.18 -31.44
N PRO A 3 -17.79 -30.45 -30.84
CA PRO A 3 -17.70 -30.64 -29.40
C PRO A 3 -17.70 -29.29 -28.69
N GLU A 4 -18.67 -29.19 -27.79
CA GLU A 4 -19.09 -28.04 -27.03
C GLU A 4 -18.07 -27.59 -25.98
N ASN A 5 -17.97 -26.27 -25.85
CA ASN A 5 -18.12 -25.58 -24.57
C ASN A 5 -17.13 -25.97 -23.44
N LYS A 6 -15.91 -25.43 -23.51
CA LYS A 6 -15.13 -25.12 -22.30
C LYS A 6 -15.03 -23.61 -22.20
N ILE A 7 -15.99 -23.02 -21.50
CA ILE A 7 -15.99 -21.61 -21.14
C ILE A 7 -14.68 -21.32 -20.41
N SER A 8 -13.91 -20.43 -21.02
CA SER A 8 -12.73 -19.75 -20.51
C SER A 8 -13.00 -19.21 -19.11
N LEU A 9 -12.30 -19.74 -18.11
CA LEU A 9 -12.41 -19.29 -16.71
C LEU A 9 -11.05 -19.03 -16.07
N ARG A 10 -10.00 -18.87 -16.88
CA ARG A 10 -8.62 -18.76 -16.37
C ARG A 10 -7.77 -17.64 -16.99
N SER A 11 -8.32 -16.80 -17.86
CA SER A 11 -7.55 -15.76 -18.55
C SER A 11 -7.76 -14.33 -18.05
N GLU A 12 -8.42 -14.13 -16.91
CA GLU A 12 -8.65 -12.78 -16.34
C GLU A 12 -7.85 -12.51 -15.06
N LEU A 13 -6.78 -13.26 -14.79
CA LEU A 13 -5.97 -13.10 -13.56
C LEU A 13 -4.50 -12.73 -13.81
N SER A 14 -4.18 -12.15 -14.96
CA SER A 14 -2.82 -11.68 -15.23
C SER A 14 -2.81 -10.30 -15.85
N GLU A 15 -3.28 -9.31 -15.08
CA GLU A 15 -2.70 -7.97 -15.16
C GLU A 15 -2.19 -7.62 -13.76
N ASP A 16 -1.12 -8.31 -13.34
CA ASP A 16 -0.19 -7.76 -12.36
C ASP A 16 0.37 -6.48 -12.96
N ARG A 17 -0.38 -5.39 -12.77
CA ARG A 17 0.14 -4.04 -12.98
C ARG A 17 1.17 -3.86 -11.88
N GLU A 18 2.44 -4.01 -12.25
CA GLU A 18 3.52 -3.26 -11.63
C GLU A 18 3.09 -1.79 -11.60
N LYS A 19 2.38 -1.40 -10.53
CA LYS A 19 2.08 -0.02 -10.26
C LYS A 19 3.38 0.58 -9.77
N ASP A 20 4.09 1.12 -10.74
CA ASP A 20 5.14 2.09 -10.54
C ASP A 20 4.71 3.05 -9.42
N PRO A 21 5.39 3.08 -8.26
CA PRO A 21 4.98 3.89 -7.12
C PRO A 21 4.92 5.38 -7.47
N GLU A 22 5.64 5.82 -8.52
CA GLU A 22 5.57 7.19 -9.05
C GLU A 22 4.23 7.53 -9.75
N LYS A 23 3.41 6.53 -10.08
CA LYS A 23 2.08 6.69 -10.69
C LYS A 23 0.93 6.37 -9.75
N ALA A 24 1.22 6.02 -8.49
CA ALA A 24 0.16 5.79 -7.52
C ALA A 24 -0.62 7.09 -7.31
N SER A 25 -1.94 7.02 -7.39
CA SER A 25 -2.78 8.12 -6.91
C SER A 25 -2.57 8.32 -5.42
N ASP A 26 -2.78 9.55 -4.93
CA ASP A 26 -2.68 9.88 -3.51
C ASP A 26 -3.45 8.90 -2.61
N MET A 27 -4.62 8.42 -3.06
CA MET A 27 -5.41 7.43 -2.32
C MET A 27 -4.75 6.05 -2.28
N GLU A 28 -4.17 5.59 -3.39
CA GLU A 28 -3.45 4.31 -3.42
C GLU A 28 -2.22 4.36 -2.53
N PHE A 29 -1.49 5.47 -2.56
CA PHE A 29 -0.38 5.71 -1.64
C PHE A 29 -0.87 5.74 -0.18
N ALA A 30 -1.97 6.44 0.11
CA ALA A 30 -2.54 6.50 1.45
C ALA A 30 -2.87 5.09 1.97
N PHE A 31 -3.59 4.28 1.18
CA PHE A 31 -3.90 2.90 1.55
C PHE A 31 -2.65 2.03 1.71
N PHE A 32 -1.66 2.23 0.85
CA PHE A 32 -0.38 1.53 0.96
C PHE A 32 0.32 1.84 2.29
N ILE A 33 0.32 3.08 2.75
CA ILE A 33 0.93 3.44 4.03
C ILE A 33 0.08 2.94 5.22
N LEU A 34 -1.24 3.08 5.14
CA LEU A 34 -2.18 2.60 6.18
C LEU A 34 -1.99 1.14 6.54
N GLN A 35 -1.85 0.25 5.55
CA GLN A 35 -1.65 -1.18 5.82
C GLN A 35 -0.38 -1.42 6.64
N HIS A 36 0.70 -0.69 6.38
CA HIS A 36 1.96 -0.86 7.07
C HIS A 36 1.98 -0.18 8.45
N ILE A 37 1.19 0.87 8.67
CA ILE A 37 1.02 1.46 10.00
C ILE A 37 0.17 0.54 10.90
N LYS A 38 -0.94 0.02 10.37
CA LYS A 38 -1.87 -0.85 11.12
C LYS A 38 -1.27 -2.22 11.43
N ASN A 39 -0.64 -2.83 10.43
CA ASN A 39 -0.02 -4.15 10.54
C ASN A 39 1.47 -4.04 10.23
N PRO A 40 2.28 -3.46 11.13
CA PRO A 40 3.69 -3.25 10.84
C PRO A 40 4.44 -4.58 10.80
N CYS A 41 5.21 -4.77 9.74
CA CYS A 41 6.17 -5.87 9.72
C CYS A 41 7.34 -5.57 10.66
N GLU A 42 7.99 -6.62 11.13
CA GLU A 42 9.27 -6.52 11.83
C GLU A 42 10.38 -6.76 10.82
N ILE A 43 11.32 -5.83 10.69
CA ILE A 43 12.53 -6.06 9.89
C ILE A 43 13.69 -6.37 10.82
N ALA A 44 14.53 -7.32 10.41
CA ALA A 44 15.80 -7.57 11.07
C ALA A 44 16.83 -6.57 10.51
N ILE A 45 17.31 -5.67 11.36
CA ILE A 45 18.30 -4.64 10.98
C ILE A 45 19.73 -5.07 11.35
N GLU A 46 19.90 -5.85 12.42
CA GLU A 46 21.15 -6.52 12.81
C GLU A 46 20.82 -7.85 13.49
N SER A 47 21.82 -8.73 13.67
CA SER A 47 21.65 -10.05 14.30
C SER A 47 20.91 -9.95 15.64
N GLY A 48 19.61 -10.29 15.62
CA GLY A 48 18.75 -10.31 16.79
C GLY A 48 17.98 -9.02 17.09
N VAL A 49 18.22 -7.93 16.37
CA VAL A 49 17.46 -6.67 16.53
C VAL A 49 16.34 -6.61 15.50
N LYS A 50 15.11 -6.57 15.99
CA LYS A 50 13.92 -6.34 15.19
C LYS A 50 13.40 -4.94 15.43
N GLU A 51 13.20 -4.17 14.36
CA GLU A 51 12.56 -2.86 14.43
C GLU A 51 11.18 -2.93 13.78
N HIS A 52 10.20 -2.32 14.44
CA HIS A 52 8.88 -2.13 13.85
C HIS A 52 8.98 -1.02 12.81
N ILE A 53 8.75 -1.35 11.55
CA ILE A 53 8.78 -0.36 10.47
C ILE A 53 7.60 0.62 10.52
N ARG A 54 6.71 0.52 11.52
CA ARG A 54 5.61 1.47 11.74
C ARG A 54 6.14 2.91 11.77
N ASP A 55 7.18 3.16 12.56
CA ASP A 55 7.70 4.51 12.77
C ASP A 55 8.33 5.06 11.48
N PHE A 56 8.93 4.17 10.67
CA PHE A 56 9.36 4.50 9.32
C PHE A 56 8.18 4.97 8.45
N TYR A 57 7.09 4.21 8.41
CA TYR A 57 5.91 4.58 7.62
C TYR A 57 5.19 5.82 8.13
N ILE A 58 5.17 6.06 9.45
CA ILE A 58 4.62 7.30 10.02
C ILE A 58 5.45 8.51 9.58
N ARG A 59 6.79 8.44 9.59
CA ARG A 59 7.63 9.53 9.08
C ARG A 59 7.42 9.75 7.59
N LEU A 60 7.44 8.67 6.80
CA LEU A 60 7.21 8.73 5.36
C LEU A 60 5.86 9.38 5.04
N ALA A 61 4.80 9.01 5.78
CA ALA A 61 3.47 9.60 5.61
C ALA A 61 3.49 11.12 5.85
N LYS A 62 4.16 11.58 6.92
CA LYS A 62 4.26 13.02 7.25
C LYS A 62 4.99 13.80 6.17
N GLU A 63 6.02 13.23 5.56
CA GLU A 63 6.79 13.86 4.48
C GLU A 63 5.99 13.93 3.17
N GLU A 64 5.24 12.87 2.84
CA GLU A 64 4.50 12.78 1.59
C GLU A 64 3.15 13.52 1.60
N ILE A 65 2.49 13.66 2.77
CA ILE A 65 1.25 14.46 2.90
C ILE A 65 1.42 15.89 2.32
N ILE A 66 2.62 16.47 2.45
CA ILE A 66 2.92 17.83 1.96
C ILE A 66 2.85 17.91 0.43
N LYS A 67 3.06 16.79 -0.27
CA LYS A 67 3.10 16.71 -1.75
C LYS A 67 1.78 16.22 -2.35
N MET A 68 0.92 15.61 -1.54
CA MET A 68 -0.38 15.09 -1.96
C MET A 68 -1.34 16.23 -2.32
N LYS A 69 -2.25 15.95 -3.26
CA LYS A 69 -3.26 16.90 -3.76
C LYS A 69 -4.68 16.51 -3.36
N ASN A 70 -4.92 15.23 -3.12
CA ASN A 70 -6.22 14.71 -2.73
C ASN A 70 -6.48 14.94 -1.23
N PRO A 71 -7.46 15.77 -0.85
CA PRO A 71 -7.74 16.08 0.55
C PRO A 71 -8.27 14.87 1.34
N ASP A 72 -8.97 13.94 0.70
CA ASP A 72 -9.45 12.72 1.36
C ASP A 72 -8.27 11.81 1.71
N ALA A 73 -7.33 11.65 0.79
CA ALA A 73 -6.12 10.84 1.01
C ALA A 73 -5.27 11.39 2.17
N ILE A 74 -5.08 12.72 2.19
CA ILE A 74 -4.39 13.43 3.27
C ILE A 74 -5.09 13.16 4.59
N LYS A 75 -6.42 13.37 4.65
CA LYS A 75 -7.19 13.18 5.87
C LYS A 75 -7.10 11.76 6.41
N VAL A 76 -7.19 10.75 5.55
CA VAL A 76 -7.11 9.35 5.98
C VAL A 76 -5.73 9.06 6.60
N LEU A 77 -4.64 9.57 6.02
CA LEU A 77 -3.31 9.41 6.61
C LEU A 77 -3.17 10.17 7.93
N GLU A 78 -3.61 11.43 8.00
CA GLU A 78 -3.56 12.21 9.24
C GLU A 78 -4.33 11.54 10.38
N ASP A 79 -5.53 11.03 10.09
CA ASP A 79 -6.38 10.38 11.09
C ASP A 79 -5.76 9.07 11.59
N GLU A 80 -4.98 8.37 10.76
CA GLU A 80 -4.26 7.18 11.19
C GLU A 80 -3.00 7.53 11.98
N ILE A 81 -2.23 8.52 11.54
CA ILE A 81 -1.01 8.99 12.23
C ILE A 81 -1.33 9.50 13.63
N LYS A 82 -2.45 10.21 13.82
CA LYS A 82 -2.86 10.75 15.14
C LYS A 82 -3.13 9.68 16.20
N LYS A 83 -3.27 8.40 15.81
CA LYS A 83 -3.50 7.29 16.75
C LYS A 83 -2.23 6.79 17.43
N TYR A 84 -1.05 7.22 16.98
CA TYR A 84 0.26 6.79 17.44
C TYR A 84 1.10 8.01 17.85
#